data_AF-A0ABC8ASX8-F1
#
_entry.id   AF-A0ABC8ASX8-F1
#
_cell.length_a   1.000
_cell.length_b   1.000
_cell.length_c   1.000
_cell.angle_alpha   90.00
_cell.angle_beta   90.00
_cell.angle_gamma   90.00
#
_symmetry.space_group_name_H-M   'P 1'
#
loop_
_entity.id
_entity.type
_entity.pdbx_description
1 polymer ?
#
loop_
_entity_poly.entity_id
_entity_poly.type
_entity_poly.pdbx_seq_one_letter_code
_entity_poly.pdbx_strand_id
1 'polypeptide(L)'
;MGTRGQSERVVTTDWDVFVHALAGCLAKLPSRATLILAATGNRYVQIQQFDIKLSAELTGDYYLAEPISPAAAHRLREIGWTAPAPQHDIDNWHRILLWPIPLSGLEDLARSVAIGLHEALGVPTPDDLHAAGWSDPSHGLDLSALAAIPPPPAMPRSDQQQRHQ
;
A
#
# COMPACT_ATOMS: atom_id res chain seq x y z
N MET A 1 -35.96 27.00 -22.50
CA MET A 1 -35.76 26.15 -23.69
C MET A 1 -34.34 26.35 -24.17
N GLY A 2 -33.37 25.46 -24.05
CA GLY A 2 -33.21 24.16 -23.39
C GLY A 2 -31.73 23.80 -23.53
N THR A 3 -31.23 23.01 -22.56
CA THR A 3 -30.10 22.08 -22.69
C THR A 3 -28.72 22.60 -23.11
N ARG A 4 -27.78 22.61 -22.16
CA ARG A 4 -26.85 21.47 -22.00
C ARG A 4 -26.11 21.59 -20.66
N GLY A 5 -26.59 20.86 -19.67
CA GLY A 5 -25.72 20.36 -18.62
C GLY A 5 -24.74 19.40 -19.29
N GLN A 6 -23.55 19.89 -19.63
CA GLN A 6 -22.42 19.01 -19.80
C GLN A 6 -22.06 18.58 -18.38
N SER A 7 -22.48 17.37 -18.02
CA SER A 7 -21.85 16.65 -16.92
C SER A 7 -20.36 16.68 -17.16
N GLU A 8 -19.63 17.46 -16.37
CA GLU A 8 -18.21 17.29 -16.14
C GLU A 8 -18.01 15.82 -15.79
N ARG A 9 -17.60 15.00 -16.76
CA ARG A 9 -16.94 13.75 -16.43
C ARG A 9 -15.65 14.18 -15.77
N VAL A 10 -15.62 14.13 -14.44
CA VAL A 10 -14.37 14.14 -13.68
C VAL A 10 -13.52 13.03 -14.29
N VAL A 11 -12.48 13.40 -15.05
CA VAL A 11 -11.50 12.46 -15.57
C VAL A 11 -10.74 11.97 -14.36
N THR A 12 -11.13 10.81 -13.85
CA THR A 12 -10.50 10.14 -12.71
C THR A 12 -9.16 9.59 -13.21
N THR A 13 -8.06 9.89 -12.52
CA THR A 13 -6.75 9.32 -12.89
C THR A 13 -6.71 7.82 -12.58
N ASP A 14 -5.79 7.07 -13.19
CA ASP A 14 -5.63 5.63 -12.90
C ASP A 14 -5.34 5.40 -11.40
N TRP A 15 -4.56 6.32 -10.79
CA TRP A 15 -4.30 6.33 -9.36
C TRP A 15 -5.56 6.60 -8.53
N ASP A 16 -6.47 7.48 -8.96
CA ASP A 16 -7.74 7.70 -8.27
C ASP A 16 -8.60 6.43 -8.29
N VAL A 17 -8.67 5.72 -9.43
CA VAL A 17 -9.40 4.44 -9.52
C VAL A 17 -8.78 3.41 -8.57
N PHE A 18 -7.45 3.31 -8.55
CA PHE A 18 -6.71 2.46 -7.63
C PHE A 18 -6.99 2.79 -6.15
N VAL A 19 -7.07 4.07 -5.78
CA VAL A 19 -7.37 4.50 -4.40
C VAL A 19 -8.72 3.98 -3.94
N HIS A 20 -9.76 4.09 -4.77
CA HIS A 20 -11.09 3.60 -4.41
C HIS A 20 -11.12 2.06 -4.31
N ALA A 21 -10.42 1.36 -5.23
CA ALA A 21 -10.32 -0.09 -5.19
C ALA A 21 -9.58 -0.58 -3.92
N LEU A 22 -8.47 0.07 -3.57
CA LEU A 22 -7.71 -0.23 -2.36
C LEU A 22 -8.53 0.05 -1.10
N ALA A 23 -9.21 1.19 -0.99
CA ALA A 23 -10.08 1.48 0.15
C ALA A 23 -11.17 0.42 0.33
N GLY A 24 -11.81 0.00 -0.77
CA GLY A 24 -12.80 -1.08 -0.77
C GLY A 24 -12.23 -2.44 -0.39
N CYS A 25 -10.98 -2.73 -0.78
CA CYS A 25 -10.26 -3.93 -0.36
C CYS A 25 -9.96 -3.89 1.15
N LEU A 26 -9.44 -2.76 1.66
CA LEU A 26 -9.09 -2.57 3.07
C LEU A 26 -10.30 -2.72 3.99
N ALA A 27 -11.47 -2.23 3.57
CA ALA A 27 -12.73 -2.36 4.31
C ALA A 27 -13.19 -3.82 4.47
N LYS A 28 -12.71 -4.73 3.63
CA LYS A 28 -13.08 -6.15 3.60
C LYS A 28 -11.97 -7.07 4.09
N LEU A 29 -10.82 -6.53 4.49
CA LEU A 29 -9.72 -7.35 4.98
C LEU A 29 -10.16 -8.13 6.23
N PRO A 30 -10.06 -9.47 6.23
CA PRO A 30 -10.35 -10.26 7.42
C PRO A 30 -9.30 -10.01 8.50
N SER A 31 -9.60 -10.47 9.73
CA SER A 31 -8.64 -10.34 10.82
C SER A 31 -7.31 -11.02 10.47
N ARG A 32 -6.18 -10.41 10.84
CA ARG A 32 -4.81 -10.94 10.64
C ARG A 32 -4.39 -11.07 9.17
N ALA A 33 -5.12 -10.42 8.27
CA ALA A 33 -4.75 -10.33 6.87
C ALA A 33 -3.45 -9.53 6.67
N THR A 34 -2.60 -10.01 5.77
CA THR A 34 -1.52 -9.24 5.18
C THR A 34 -1.80 -9.05 3.69
N LEU A 35 -1.62 -7.82 3.21
CA LEU A 35 -1.68 -7.41 1.81
C LEU A 35 -0.33 -6.77 1.47
N ILE A 36 0.29 -7.18 0.38
CA ILE A 36 1.48 -6.54 -0.18
C ILE A 36 1.14 -6.05 -1.58
N LEU A 37 1.55 -4.81 -1.87
CA LEU A 37 1.55 -4.24 -3.21
C LEU A 37 3.01 -3.95 -3.56
N ALA A 38 3.54 -4.59 -4.59
CA ALA A 38 4.95 -4.53 -4.92
C ALA A 38 5.18 -4.21 -6.40
N ALA A 39 6.17 -3.36 -6.66
CA ALA A 39 6.78 -3.14 -7.97
C ALA A 39 8.24 -3.63 -7.96
N THR A 40 8.87 -3.65 -9.13
CA THR A 40 10.29 -3.98 -9.28
C THR A 40 11.20 -3.06 -8.46
N GLY A 41 12.37 -3.52 -8.03
CA GLY A 41 13.33 -2.69 -7.28
C GLY A 41 13.00 -2.49 -5.80
N ASN A 42 12.40 -3.49 -5.15
CA ASN A 42 12.02 -3.47 -3.73
C ASN A 42 11.06 -2.33 -3.33
N ARG A 43 10.32 -1.78 -4.28
CA ARG A 43 9.31 -0.75 -4.03
C ARG A 43 8.01 -1.43 -3.64
N TYR A 44 7.63 -1.35 -2.38
CA TYR A 44 6.42 -1.99 -1.90
C TYR A 44 5.75 -1.20 -0.79
N VAL A 45 4.48 -1.53 -0.58
CA VAL A 45 3.78 -1.29 0.67
C VAL A 45 3.24 -2.62 1.19
N GLN A 46 3.40 -2.85 2.48
CA GLN A 46 2.79 -3.96 3.20
C GLN A 46 1.72 -3.40 4.14
N ILE A 47 0.54 -3.99 4.12
CA ILE A 47 -0.57 -3.63 4.98
C ILE A 47 -0.97 -4.85 5.79
N GLN A 48 -0.99 -4.71 7.10
CA GLN A 48 -1.39 -5.74 8.05
C GLN A 48 -2.64 -5.29 8.80
N GLN A 49 -3.70 -6.07 8.67
CA GLN A 49 -4.89 -5.96 9.49
C GLN A 49 -4.64 -6.71 10.81
N PHE A 50 -4.96 -6.07 11.93
CA PHE A 50 -5.09 -6.69 13.24
C PHE A 50 -6.48 -6.42 13.84
N ASP A 51 -6.83 -7.16 14.89
CA ASP A 51 -8.12 -7.03 15.59
C ASP A 51 -8.45 -5.57 16.01
N ILE A 52 -7.44 -4.78 16.38
CA ILE A 52 -7.62 -3.41 16.89
C ILE A 52 -7.00 -2.32 16.03
N LYS A 53 -6.25 -2.68 14.97
CA LYS A 53 -5.52 -1.71 14.15
C LYS A 53 -5.32 -2.18 12.72
N LEU A 54 -4.98 -1.23 11.87
CA LEU A 54 -4.43 -1.46 10.55
C LEU A 54 -3.05 -0.79 10.51
N SER A 55 -2.01 -1.56 10.19
CA SER A 55 -0.63 -1.09 10.06
C SER A 55 -0.23 -1.12 8.60
N ALA A 56 0.34 -0.04 8.10
CA ALA A 56 0.92 0.04 6.77
C ALA A 56 2.41 0.35 6.90
N GLU A 57 3.22 -0.31 6.09
CA GLU A 57 4.66 -0.11 5.97
C GLU A 57 5.02 0.15 4.51
N LEU A 58 5.75 1.23 4.24
CA LEU A 58 6.23 1.61 2.91
C LEU A 58 7.76 1.52 2.90
N THR A 59 8.34 0.99 1.84
CA THR A 59 9.80 0.75 1.73
C THR A 59 10.63 1.93 2.22
N GLY A 60 11.57 1.67 3.14
CA GLY A 60 12.60 2.62 3.57
C GLY A 60 13.84 2.65 2.66
N ASP A 61 14.64 3.71 2.78
CA ASP A 61 15.78 4.00 1.89
C ASP A 61 16.79 2.85 1.79
N TYR A 62 17.00 2.08 2.85
CA TYR A 62 17.95 0.96 2.88
C TYR A 62 17.70 -0.11 1.81
N TYR A 63 16.45 -0.29 1.39
CA TYR A 63 16.10 -1.32 0.41
C TYR A 63 16.04 -0.79 -1.03
N LEU A 64 16.20 0.53 -1.22
CA LEU A 64 16.09 1.19 -2.51
C LEU A 64 17.47 1.40 -3.13
N ALA A 65 17.53 1.34 -4.46
CA ALA A 65 18.76 1.68 -5.19
C ALA A 65 19.07 3.18 -5.10
N GLU A 66 18.03 4.01 -5.12
CA GLU A 66 18.10 5.46 -4.94
C GLU A 66 17.24 5.84 -3.74
N PRO A 67 17.74 6.65 -2.80
CA PRO A 67 16.98 7.06 -1.62
C PRO A 67 15.79 7.94 -2.00
N ILE A 68 14.76 7.93 -1.15
CA ILE A 68 13.61 8.83 -1.28
C ILE A 68 14.12 10.28 -1.20
N SER A 69 13.71 11.10 -2.17
CA SER A 69 14.12 12.51 -2.19
C SER A 69 13.65 13.26 -0.93
N PRO A 70 14.37 14.28 -0.45
CA PRO A 70 13.95 15.05 0.73
C PRO A 70 12.55 15.66 0.59
N ALA A 71 12.16 16.07 -0.63
CA ALA A 71 10.83 16.59 -0.92
C ALA A 71 9.74 15.52 -0.77
N ALA A 72 9.97 14.32 -1.31
CA ALA A 72 9.05 13.20 -1.15
C ALA A 72 8.97 12.73 0.31
N ALA A 73 10.10 12.66 1.01
CA ALA A 73 10.14 12.34 2.44
C ALA A 73 9.39 13.38 3.29
N HIS A 74 9.45 14.67 2.93
CA HIS A 74 8.64 15.70 3.57
C HIS A 74 7.15 15.45 3.32
N ARG A 75 6.79 15.21 2.05
CA ARG A 75 5.41 14.93 1.66
C ARG A 75 4.81 13.72 2.37
N LEU A 76 5.56 12.63 2.52
CA LEU A 76 5.14 11.44 3.26
C LEU A 76 4.74 11.78 4.71
N ARG A 77 5.50 12.64 5.39
CA ARG A 77 5.19 13.10 6.75
C ARG A 77 3.89 13.90 6.80
N GLU A 78 3.69 14.80 5.84
CA GLU A 78 2.46 15.63 5.75
C GLU A 78 1.20 14.78 5.61
N ILE A 79 1.30 13.66 4.88
CA ILE A 79 0.17 12.74 4.64
C ILE A 79 0.10 11.59 5.66
N GLY A 80 0.80 11.72 6.79
CA GLY A 80 0.63 10.89 7.98
C GLY A 80 1.55 9.67 8.08
N TRP A 81 2.58 9.54 7.26
CA TRP A 81 3.62 8.52 7.45
C TRP A 81 4.63 8.97 8.51
N THR A 82 5.05 8.02 9.33
CA THR A 82 6.15 8.18 10.28
C THR A 82 7.43 7.69 9.63
N ALA A 83 8.47 8.53 9.66
CA ALA A 83 9.77 8.18 9.11
C ALA A 83 10.46 7.07 9.93
N PRO A 84 11.31 6.25 9.30
CA PRO A 84 12.26 5.38 9.99
C PRO A 84 13.04 6.14 11.06
N ALA A 85 13.38 5.46 12.16
CA ALA A 85 14.23 6.07 13.18
C ALA A 85 15.63 6.33 12.60
N PRO A 86 16.26 7.50 12.82
CA PRO A 86 17.58 7.81 12.25
C PRO A 86 18.72 6.88 12.68
N GLN A 87 18.47 6.04 13.69
CA GLN A 87 19.44 5.07 14.21
C GLN A 87 19.25 3.68 13.58
N HIS A 88 18.15 3.47 12.85
CA HIS A 88 17.75 2.22 12.23
C HIS A 88 17.38 2.46 10.76
N ASP A 89 18.39 2.67 9.91
CA ASP A 89 18.16 2.91 8.47
C ASP A 89 17.46 1.74 7.77
N ILE A 90 17.47 0.54 8.37
CA ILE A 90 16.79 -0.67 7.87
C ILE A 90 15.26 -0.65 8.05
N ASP A 91 14.73 0.33 8.78
CA ASP A 91 13.29 0.42 9.07
C ASP A 91 12.52 1.01 7.89
N ASN A 92 11.29 0.55 7.71
CA ASN A 92 10.33 1.10 6.76
C ASN A 92 9.63 2.35 7.32
N TRP A 93 9.08 3.16 6.43
CA TRP A 93 8.08 4.16 6.80
C TRP A 93 6.83 3.45 7.30
N HIS A 94 6.15 3.97 8.32
CA HIS A 94 4.95 3.31 8.83
C HIS A 94 3.79 4.28 9.09
N ARG A 95 2.57 3.77 8.96
CA ARG A 95 1.33 4.47 9.30
C ARG A 95 0.37 3.50 10.00
N ILE A 96 -0.23 3.94 11.09
CA ILE A 96 -1.12 3.11 11.92
C ILE A 96 -2.47 3.79 12.08
N LEU A 97 -3.55 3.05 11.86
CA LEU A 97 -4.93 3.45 12.15
C LEU A 97 -5.54 2.47 13.16
N LEU A 98 -6.39 2.96 14.06
CA LEU A 98 -7.05 2.14 15.09
C LEU A 98 -8.53 1.93 14.75
N TRP A 99 -9.05 0.73 14.97
CA TRP A 99 -10.48 0.44 14.79
C TRP A 99 -11.34 1.11 15.88
N PRO A 100 -12.57 1.56 15.57
CA PRO A 100 -13.22 1.51 14.26
C PRO A 100 -12.70 2.60 13.29
N ILE A 101 -12.34 2.20 12.07
CA ILE A 101 -11.89 3.11 11.01
C ILE A 101 -13.08 3.41 10.09
N PRO A 102 -13.50 4.67 9.91
CA PRO A 102 -14.52 5.03 8.95
C PRO A 102 -14.01 4.82 7.51
N LEU A 103 -14.92 4.64 6.54
CA LEU A 103 -14.55 4.46 5.14
C LEU A 103 -13.65 5.60 4.62
N SER A 104 -13.94 6.85 5.01
CA SER A 104 -13.10 8.00 4.66
C SER A 104 -11.66 7.87 5.18
N GLY A 105 -11.45 7.25 6.35
CA GLY A 105 -10.12 6.97 6.88
C GLY A 105 -9.38 5.89 6.09
N LEU A 106 -10.10 4.91 5.54
CA LEU A 106 -9.54 3.91 4.63
C LEU A 106 -9.20 4.51 3.26
N GLU A 107 -10.03 5.42 2.74
CA GLU A 107 -9.74 6.20 1.54
C GLU A 107 -8.52 7.11 1.73
N ASP A 108 -8.39 7.76 2.88
CA ASP A 108 -7.22 8.58 3.22
C ASP A 108 -5.94 7.74 3.37
N LEU A 109 -6.05 6.51 3.88
CA LEU A 109 -4.93 5.57 3.88
C LEU A 109 -4.57 5.15 2.47
N ALA A 110 -5.55 4.73 1.66
CA ALA A 110 -5.34 4.29 0.29
C ALA A 110 -4.71 5.40 -0.58
N ARG A 111 -5.16 6.66 -0.43
CA ARG A 111 -4.56 7.82 -1.12
C ARG A 111 -3.12 8.05 -0.70
N SER A 112 -2.83 7.95 0.59
CA SER A 112 -1.48 8.12 1.12
C SER A 112 -0.53 7.01 0.66
N VAL A 113 -1.04 5.78 0.49
CA VAL A 113 -0.33 4.66 -0.15
C VAL A 113 -0.04 4.96 -1.63
N ALA A 114 -1.05 5.43 -2.39
CA ALA A 114 -0.87 5.78 -3.80
C ALA A 114 0.20 6.87 -3.98
N ILE A 115 0.17 7.92 -3.16
CA ILE A 115 1.20 8.98 -3.16
C ILE A 115 2.58 8.39 -2.80
N GLY A 116 2.66 7.52 -1.80
CA GLY A 116 3.93 6.88 -1.42
C GLY A 116 4.53 6.03 -2.55
N LEU A 117 3.71 5.19 -3.19
CA LEU A 117 4.15 4.38 -4.32
C LEU A 117 4.54 5.26 -5.53
N HIS A 118 3.70 6.23 -5.88
CA HIS A 118 3.89 7.04 -7.08
C HIS A 118 5.00 8.08 -6.93
N GLU A 119 4.88 8.94 -5.92
CA GLU A 119 5.73 10.13 -5.78
C GLU A 119 7.02 9.84 -5.00
N ALA A 120 6.96 8.97 -3.99
CA ALA A 120 8.15 8.67 -3.16
C ALA A 120 8.97 7.50 -3.72
N LEU A 121 8.31 6.44 -4.18
CA LEU A 121 8.98 5.26 -4.74
C LEU A 121 9.08 5.30 -6.27
N GLY A 122 8.46 6.27 -6.94
CA GLY A 122 8.59 6.43 -8.39
C GLY A 122 7.94 5.29 -9.19
N VAL A 123 6.88 4.67 -8.67
CA VAL A 123 6.06 3.71 -9.44
C VAL A 123 5.22 4.52 -10.44
N PRO A 124 5.40 4.35 -11.77
CA PRO A 124 4.74 5.20 -12.75
C PRO A 124 3.21 5.06 -12.76
N THR A 125 2.71 3.82 -12.79
CA THR A 125 1.28 3.49 -12.89
C THR A 125 0.91 2.38 -11.92
N PRO A 126 -0.35 2.31 -11.43
CA PRO A 126 -0.83 1.15 -10.68
C PRO A 126 -0.66 -0.19 -11.40
N ASP A 127 -0.63 -0.20 -12.74
CA ASP A 127 -0.43 -1.42 -13.54
C ASP A 127 0.97 -2.05 -13.34
N ASP A 128 1.93 -1.29 -12.82
CA ASP A 128 3.26 -1.80 -12.46
C ASP A 128 3.26 -2.52 -11.09
N LEU A 129 2.11 -2.54 -10.39
CA LEU A 129 1.97 -3.18 -9.08
C LEU A 129 1.47 -4.62 -9.20
N HIS A 130 2.05 -5.46 -8.37
CA HIS A 130 1.56 -6.79 -8.11
C HIS A 130 0.99 -6.88 -6.71
N ALA A 131 -0.26 -7.31 -6.61
CA ALA A 131 -0.94 -7.52 -5.33
C ALA A 131 -0.82 -8.99 -4.88
N ALA A 132 -0.46 -9.19 -3.62
CA ALA A 132 -0.45 -10.50 -2.97
C ALA A 132 -1.03 -10.38 -1.56
N GLY A 133 -1.75 -11.39 -1.08
CA GLY A 133 -2.34 -11.30 0.25
C GLY A 133 -2.86 -12.61 0.80
N TRP A 134 -2.86 -12.71 2.13
CA TRP A 134 -3.20 -13.90 2.89
C TRP A 134 -3.73 -13.51 4.27
N SER A 135 -4.62 -14.31 4.87
CA SER A 135 -5.09 -14.11 6.26
C SER A 135 -4.88 -15.31 7.18
N ASP A 136 -4.66 -16.47 6.57
CA ASP A 136 -4.28 -17.75 7.17
C ASP A 136 -3.58 -18.55 6.04
N PRO A 137 -2.59 -19.43 6.30
CA PRO A 137 -1.93 -20.25 5.27
C PRO A 137 -2.87 -21.05 4.35
N SER A 138 -4.15 -21.18 4.70
CA SER A 138 -5.16 -21.93 3.95
C SER A 138 -6.05 -21.09 3.02
N HIS A 139 -6.08 -19.76 3.14
CA HIS A 139 -7.02 -18.90 2.40
C HIS A 139 -6.34 -17.66 1.81
N GLY A 140 -6.28 -17.61 0.48
CA GLY A 140 -5.87 -16.40 -0.27
C GLY A 140 -6.95 -15.33 -0.21
N LEU A 141 -6.54 -14.07 -0.23
CA LEU A 141 -7.47 -12.94 -0.32
C LEU A 141 -8.00 -12.78 -1.76
N ASP A 142 -9.26 -12.38 -1.90
CA ASP A 142 -9.77 -11.91 -3.18
C ASP A 142 -9.22 -10.51 -3.46
N LEU A 143 -8.23 -10.44 -4.35
CA LEU A 143 -7.57 -9.20 -4.78
C LEU A 143 -7.95 -8.81 -6.21
N SER A 144 -9.03 -9.38 -6.76
CA SER A 144 -9.42 -9.15 -8.16
C SER A 144 -9.71 -7.68 -8.46
N ALA A 145 -10.14 -6.91 -7.46
CA ALA A 145 -10.34 -5.47 -7.58
C ALA A 145 -9.03 -4.66 -7.71
N LEU A 146 -7.90 -5.24 -7.32
CA LEU A 146 -6.56 -4.65 -7.41
C LEU A 146 -5.74 -5.21 -8.58
N ALA A 147 -6.11 -6.39 -9.08
CA ALA A 147 -5.37 -7.11 -10.09
C ALA A 147 -5.84 -6.77 -11.51
N ALA A 148 -5.14 -5.83 -12.14
CA ALA A 148 -4.62 -6.11 -13.47
C ALA A 148 -3.18 -6.65 -13.25
N ILE A 149 -2.80 -7.80 -13.86
CA ILE A 149 -1.40 -8.30 -14.07
C ILE A 149 -0.86 -9.36 -13.04
N PRO A 150 -0.11 -10.41 -13.48
CA PRO A 150 0.06 -11.70 -12.79
C PRO A 150 1.18 -11.71 -11.74
N PRO A 151 1.27 -12.72 -10.85
CA PRO A 151 2.17 -12.69 -9.68
C PRO A 151 3.67 -12.72 -10.04
N PRO A 152 4.55 -12.06 -9.26
CA PRO A 152 6.00 -12.15 -9.38
C PRO A 152 6.52 -13.50 -8.86
N PRO A 153 7.76 -13.92 -9.25
CA PRO A 153 8.37 -15.15 -8.77
C PRO A 153 8.52 -15.12 -7.25
N ALA A 154 8.27 -16.29 -6.63
CA ALA A 154 8.20 -16.45 -5.18
C ALA A 154 9.36 -15.76 -4.45
N MET A 155 9.04 -14.81 -3.58
CA MET A 155 10.00 -14.31 -2.59
C MET A 155 10.43 -15.48 -1.69
N PRO A 156 11.73 -15.60 -1.36
CA PRO A 156 12.18 -16.58 -0.38
C PRO A 156 11.47 -16.28 0.94
N ARG A 157 10.71 -17.25 1.44
CA ARG A 157 10.22 -17.21 2.82
C ARG A 157 11.47 -17.05 3.70
N SER A 158 11.56 -15.95 4.46
CA SER A 158 12.54 -15.84 5.51
C SER A 158 12.45 -17.09 6.38
N ASP A 159 13.55 -17.85 6.42
CA ASP A 159 13.70 -19.09 7.16
C ASP A 159 13.41 -18.88 8.64
N GLN A 160 12.13 -19.01 9.02
CA GLN A 160 11.72 -19.25 10.40
C GLN A 160 11.43 -20.74 10.60
N GLN A 161 12.33 -21.59 10.11
CA GLN A 161 12.37 -22.99 10.52
C GLN A 161 13.78 -23.57 10.43
N GLN A 162 14.73 -22.94 11.12
CA GLN A 162 16.01 -23.58 11.40
C GLN A 162 16.71 -22.93 12.60
N ARG A 163 16.09 -23.01 13.79
CA ARG A 163 16.85 -23.07 15.06
C ARG A 163 16.23 -24.07 16.03
N HIS A 164 16.82 -25.26 16.00
CA HIS A 164 17.16 -26.15 17.12
C HIS A 164 15.96 -26.91 17.73
N GLN A 165 15.88 -28.23 17.47
CA GLN A 165 16.45 -29.31 18.31
C GLN A 165 15.81 -29.36 19.69
#